data_AF-A0A832G3D0-F1
#
_entry.id   AF-A0A832G3D0-F1
#
_cell.length_a   1.000
_cell.length_b   1.000
_cell.length_c   1.000
_cell.angle_alpha   90.00
_cell.angle_beta   90.00
_cell.angle_gamma   90.00
#
_symmetry.space_group_name_H-M   'P 1'
#
loop_
_entity.id
_entity.type
_entity.pdbx_description
1 polymer ?
#
loop_
_entity_poly.entity_id
_entity_poly.type
_entity_poly.pdbx_seq_one_letter_code
_entity_poly.pdbx_strand_id
1 'polypeptide(L)'
;GEADGTYIADLGFKELYTFTGAFKDFQPEVKQMPVQSFWTYTMETFVLVPKNKANEIKSWKDLEGKKVYLTPAGYMNHINIRRALDAIGVKVEHVEVDSKFVCKAVEEGTIVATALYTTARVSLPTWGQELAISCKGKLVPLNPSPDEIEKLQNAGLQLVEIDAKVVDKEMTGTIYGVPFYFGYHAGMKISEDDVYKFLKAVEKNADKLPQVDAGLKPLAENVSKFQYLGIKSADPKLVPIHPGLAKYLREKGLWEAEWDKYIAK
;
A
#
# COMPACT_ATOMS: atom_id res chain seq x y z
N GLY A 1 -11.09 8.44 19.01
CA GLY A 1 -11.69 9.61 18.34
C GLY A 1 -13.17 9.39 18.10
N GLU A 2 -13.81 10.34 17.43
CA GLU A 2 -15.25 10.30 17.07
C GLU A 2 -15.52 9.50 15.79
N ALA A 3 -14.52 9.25 14.95
CA ALA A 3 -14.66 8.49 13.72
C ALA A 3 -15.01 7.01 14.00
N ASP A 4 -16.02 6.49 13.31
CA ASP A 4 -16.48 5.09 13.43
C ASP A 4 -15.72 4.12 12.51
N GLY A 5 -14.80 4.64 11.70
CA GLY A 5 -13.90 3.84 10.88
C GLY A 5 -12.69 4.64 10.40
N THR A 6 -11.75 3.96 9.75
CA THR A 6 -10.50 4.52 9.22
C THR A 6 -10.18 3.94 7.84
N TYR A 7 -9.46 4.71 7.04
CA TYR A 7 -8.87 4.25 5.79
C TYR A 7 -7.39 3.97 6.05
N ILE A 8 -7.02 2.68 6.14
CA ILE A 8 -5.68 2.25 6.58
C ILE A 8 -5.22 0.99 5.85
N ALA A 9 -3.90 0.82 5.75
CA ALA A 9 -3.27 -0.38 5.24
C ALA A 9 -2.93 -1.39 6.35
N ASP A 10 -2.65 -2.63 5.96
CA ASP A 10 -2.02 -3.64 6.81
C ASP A 10 -0.78 -3.12 7.56
N LEU A 11 0.06 -2.33 6.89
CA LEU A 11 1.25 -1.68 7.46
C LEU A 11 0.90 -0.63 8.52
N GLY A 12 -0.08 0.22 8.21
CA GLY A 12 -0.51 1.27 9.13
C GLY A 12 -1.16 0.68 10.37
N PHE A 13 -1.90 -0.42 10.22
CA PHE A 13 -2.42 -1.17 11.36
C PHE A 13 -1.32 -1.65 12.29
N LYS A 14 -0.21 -2.17 11.75
CA LYS A 14 0.91 -2.63 12.58
C LYS A 14 1.47 -1.49 13.43
N GLU A 15 1.72 -0.32 12.85
CA GLU A 15 2.19 0.84 13.62
C GLU A 15 1.17 1.29 14.67
N LEU A 16 -0.12 1.32 14.31
CA LEU A 16 -1.20 1.72 15.19
C LEU A 16 -1.36 0.78 16.39
N TYR A 17 -1.41 -0.53 16.17
CA TYR A 17 -1.60 -1.53 17.23
C TYR A 17 -0.36 -1.74 18.11
N THR A 18 0.82 -1.31 17.63
CA THR A 18 2.07 -1.34 18.41
C THR A 18 2.45 0.02 18.99
N PHE A 19 1.69 1.08 18.70
CA PHE A 19 2.01 2.48 19.06
C PHE A 19 3.44 2.87 18.69
N THR A 20 3.83 2.53 17.47
CA THR A 20 5.12 2.89 16.87
C THR A 20 4.91 3.91 15.74
N GLY A 21 6.01 4.41 15.17
CA GLY A 21 5.95 5.37 14.07
C GLY A 21 5.16 6.63 14.46
N ALA A 22 4.18 6.98 13.62
CA ALA A 22 3.33 8.16 13.84
C ALA A 22 2.41 8.06 15.06
N PHE A 23 2.21 6.85 15.62
CA PHE A 23 1.31 6.60 16.76
C PHE A 23 2.04 6.49 18.10
N LYS A 24 3.35 6.78 18.13
CA LYS A 24 4.12 6.80 19.37
C LYS A 24 3.49 7.75 20.38
N ASP A 25 3.39 7.31 21.63
CA ASP A 25 2.86 8.07 22.77
C ASP A 25 1.35 8.39 22.70
N PHE A 26 0.61 7.93 21.67
CA PHE A 26 -0.84 8.13 21.54
C PHE A 26 -1.70 7.09 22.26
N GLN A 27 -1.11 6.03 22.83
CA GLN A 27 -1.84 4.97 23.53
C GLN A 27 -2.81 5.47 24.62
N PRO A 28 -2.43 6.44 25.48
CA PRO A 28 -3.32 6.97 26.50
C PRO A 28 -4.57 7.70 25.94
N GLU A 29 -4.50 8.17 24.70
CA GLU A 29 -5.56 8.96 24.04
C GLU A 29 -6.56 8.09 23.27
N VAL A 30 -6.31 6.79 23.18
CA VAL A 30 -7.15 5.85 22.42
C VAL A 30 -8.48 5.64 23.12
N LYS A 31 -9.54 6.17 22.51
CA LYS A 31 -10.93 5.93 22.93
C LYS A 31 -11.55 4.69 22.27
N GLN A 32 -11.08 4.35 21.06
CA GLN A 32 -11.52 3.20 20.28
C GLN A 32 -10.46 2.87 19.23
N MET A 33 -10.34 1.58 18.91
CA MET A 33 -9.44 1.08 17.86
C MET A 33 -10.25 0.55 16.67
N PRO A 34 -9.80 0.81 15.43
CA PRO A 34 -10.37 0.17 14.24
C PRO A 34 -9.94 -1.29 14.18
N VAL A 35 -10.80 -2.17 13.69
CA VAL A 35 -10.54 -3.60 13.53
C VAL A 35 -10.67 -3.99 12.06
N GLN A 36 -10.17 -5.16 11.68
CA GLN A 36 -10.20 -5.61 10.29
C GLN A 36 -11.66 -5.85 9.85
N SER A 37 -12.20 -5.03 8.93
CA SER A 37 -13.58 -5.19 8.44
C SER A 37 -13.71 -5.27 6.91
N PHE A 38 -13.00 -4.44 6.14
CA PHE A 38 -13.11 -4.45 4.68
C PHE A 38 -11.82 -4.03 3.97
N TRP A 39 -11.25 -4.95 3.21
CA TRP A 39 -10.08 -4.79 2.35
C TRP A 39 -10.51 -4.49 0.91
N THR A 40 -9.92 -3.48 0.27
CA THR A 40 -10.41 -2.95 -1.02
C THR A 40 -9.53 -3.23 -2.21
N TYR A 41 -8.23 -3.06 -2.07
CA TYR A 41 -7.25 -3.19 -3.16
C TYR A 41 -5.85 -3.34 -2.58
N THR A 42 -4.91 -3.69 -3.46
CA THR A 42 -3.50 -3.58 -3.17
C THR A 42 -2.95 -2.26 -3.73
N MET A 43 -1.91 -1.76 -3.09
CA MET A 43 -1.05 -0.73 -3.65
C MET A 43 0.36 -1.27 -3.75
N GLU A 44 1.11 -0.81 -4.73
CA GLU A 44 2.48 -1.28 -4.98
C GLU A 44 3.42 -0.09 -5.10
N THR A 45 4.35 0.08 -4.16
CA THR A 45 5.32 1.18 -4.22
C THR A 45 6.57 0.79 -4.98
N PHE A 46 7.08 1.71 -5.79
CA PHE A 46 8.30 1.55 -6.58
C PHE A 46 9.05 2.89 -6.68
N VAL A 47 10.25 2.87 -7.25
CA VAL A 47 11.10 4.04 -7.40
C VAL A 47 11.29 4.38 -8.88
N LEU A 48 11.28 5.68 -9.18
CA LEU A 48 11.59 6.25 -10.49
C LEU A 48 12.80 7.19 -10.37
N VAL A 49 13.60 7.23 -11.43
CA VAL A 49 14.76 8.13 -11.57
C VAL A 49 14.69 8.92 -12.87
N PRO A 50 15.34 10.10 -12.96
CA PRO A 50 15.56 10.77 -14.23
C PRO A 50 16.20 9.84 -15.27
N LYS A 51 15.70 9.87 -16.50
CA LYS A 51 16.22 9.08 -17.62
C LYS A 51 17.69 9.38 -17.90
N ASN A 52 18.12 10.64 -17.75
CA ASN A 52 19.53 11.04 -17.91
C ASN A 52 20.43 10.54 -16.76
N LYS A 53 19.87 10.03 -15.66
CA LYS A 53 20.60 9.44 -14.53
C LYS A 53 20.55 7.91 -14.49
N ALA A 54 19.84 7.26 -15.41
CA ALA A 54 19.70 5.80 -15.44
C ALA A 54 21.02 5.03 -15.61
N ASN A 55 22.06 5.67 -16.17
CA ASN A 55 23.39 5.07 -16.28
C ASN A 55 24.23 5.22 -15.00
N GLU A 56 23.86 6.15 -14.12
CA GLU A 56 24.55 6.45 -12.86
C GLU A 56 23.87 5.75 -11.66
N ILE A 57 22.53 5.68 -11.67
CA ILE A 57 21.70 5.08 -10.61
C ILE A 57 21.01 3.86 -11.20
N LYS A 58 21.50 2.66 -10.86
CA LYS A 58 21.10 1.40 -11.51
C LYS A 58 20.30 0.47 -10.62
N SER A 59 20.40 0.68 -9.30
CA SER A 59 19.78 -0.16 -8.27
C SER A 59 19.33 0.69 -7.08
N TRP A 60 18.59 0.10 -6.15
CA TRP A 60 18.15 0.83 -4.94
C TRP A 60 19.34 1.21 -4.04
N LYS A 61 20.39 0.39 -3.99
CA LYS A 61 21.63 0.68 -3.27
C LYS A 61 22.33 1.94 -3.75
N ASP A 62 22.18 2.29 -5.03
CA ASP A 62 22.73 3.54 -5.56
C ASP A 62 22.00 4.77 -5.00
N LEU A 63 20.91 4.62 -4.23
CA LEU A 63 20.26 5.71 -3.51
C LEU A 63 20.86 6.00 -2.14
N GLU A 64 21.80 5.19 -1.64
CA GLU A 64 22.37 5.34 -0.30
C GLU A 64 22.87 6.77 -0.05
N GLY A 65 22.37 7.37 1.03
CA GLY A 65 22.68 8.74 1.44
C GLY A 65 22.16 9.84 0.51
N LYS A 66 21.43 9.52 -0.56
CA LYS A 66 20.93 10.51 -1.53
C LYS A 66 19.57 11.08 -1.11
N LYS A 67 19.27 12.26 -1.63
CA LYS A 67 17.99 12.96 -1.48
C LYS A 67 16.91 12.34 -2.36
N VAL A 68 15.89 11.76 -1.75
CA VAL A 68 14.82 11.02 -2.43
C VAL A 68 13.46 11.43 -1.86
N TYR A 69 12.50 11.72 -2.72
CA TYR A 69 11.11 11.86 -2.27
C TYR A 69 10.46 10.47 -2.20
N LEU A 70 9.93 10.06 -1.05
CA LEU A 70 9.37 8.71 -0.84
C LEU A 70 7.85 8.70 -0.74
N THR A 71 7.18 9.70 -1.30
CA THR A 71 5.80 10.11 -0.95
C THR A 71 5.73 10.80 0.43
N PRO A 72 4.65 11.53 0.76
CA PRO A 72 4.58 12.34 1.98
C PRO A 72 4.76 11.47 3.24
N ALA A 73 5.52 11.96 4.22
CA ALA A 73 5.68 11.25 5.48
C ALA A 73 4.33 11.01 6.18
N GLY A 74 4.21 9.85 6.81
CA GLY A 74 2.98 9.38 7.44
C GLY A 74 1.99 8.70 6.49
N TYR A 75 2.21 8.74 5.17
CA TYR A 75 1.39 7.97 4.23
C TYR A 75 1.81 6.50 4.26
N MET A 76 0.86 5.59 4.08
CA MET A 76 1.12 4.15 4.02
C MET A 76 2.11 3.78 2.90
N ASN A 77 2.11 4.52 1.78
CA ASN A 77 3.08 4.35 0.70
C ASN A 77 4.51 4.71 1.15
N HIS A 78 4.67 5.78 1.94
CA HIS A 78 5.96 6.16 2.54
C HIS A 78 6.46 5.05 3.45
N ILE A 79 5.61 4.54 4.35
CA ILE A 79 5.93 3.45 5.26
C ILE A 79 6.35 2.20 4.48
N ASN A 80 5.63 1.86 3.40
CA ASN A 80 5.92 0.67 2.60
C ASN A 80 7.27 0.75 1.87
N ILE A 81 7.55 1.84 1.17
CA ILE A 81 8.82 1.97 0.44
C ILE A 81 10.00 2.11 1.40
N ARG A 82 9.80 2.79 2.54
CA ARG A 82 10.79 2.86 3.62
C ARG A 82 11.14 1.47 4.14
N ARG A 83 10.12 0.66 4.49
CA ARG A 83 10.28 -0.74 4.93
C ARG A 83 11.10 -1.55 3.94
N ALA A 84 10.84 -1.38 2.64
CA ALA A 84 11.54 -2.12 1.60
C ALA A 84 13.02 -1.71 1.49
N LEU A 85 13.33 -0.41 1.54
CA LEU A 85 14.71 0.09 1.55
C LEU A 85 15.46 -0.35 2.82
N ASP A 86 14.81 -0.27 3.99
CA ASP A 86 15.40 -0.70 5.26
C ASP A 86 15.73 -2.20 5.27
N ALA A 87 14.87 -3.04 4.67
CA ALA A 87 15.07 -4.49 4.58
C ALA A 87 16.34 -4.87 3.78
N ILE A 88 16.78 -4.02 2.85
CA ILE A 88 18.03 -4.22 2.09
C ILE A 88 19.20 -3.39 2.64
N GLY A 89 18.99 -2.66 3.74
CA GLY A 89 19.98 -1.84 4.41
C GLY A 89 20.29 -0.51 3.70
N VAL A 90 19.37 -0.02 2.86
CA VAL A 90 19.54 1.24 2.12
C VAL A 90 18.85 2.38 2.87
N LYS A 91 19.62 3.42 3.19
CA LYS A 91 19.14 4.63 3.85
C LYS A 91 19.23 5.83 2.92
N VAL A 92 18.08 6.46 2.68
CA VAL A 92 17.99 7.68 1.85
C VAL A 92 17.62 8.87 2.73
N GLU A 93 18.07 10.07 2.34
CA GLU A 93 17.58 11.32 2.91
C GLU A 93 16.21 11.62 2.29
N HIS A 94 15.14 11.47 3.08
CA HIS A 94 13.81 11.86 2.58
C HIS A 94 13.68 13.37 2.52
N VAL A 95 13.33 13.89 1.35
CA VAL A 95 13.00 15.31 1.16
C VAL A 95 11.51 15.43 0.92
N GLU A 96 10.82 16.19 1.76
CA GLU A 96 9.41 16.52 1.56
C GLU A 96 9.24 17.46 0.36
N VAL A 97 8.37 17.08 -0.56
CA VAL A 97 8.09 17.84 -1.78
C VAL A 97 6.58 17.82 -1.99
N ASP A 98 5.98 19.00 -2.15
CA ASP A 98 4.59 19.10 -2.62
C ASP A 98 4.48 18.35 -3.95
N SER A 99 3.54 17.40 -4.04
CA SER A 99 3.43 16.47 -5.17
C SER A 99 3.45 17.15 -6.55
N LYS A 100 2.94 18.39 -6.66
CA LYS A 100 2.94 19.14 -7.94
C LYS A 100 4.33 19.62 -8.38
N PHE A 101 5.30 19.67 -7.46
CA PHE A 101 6.68 20.11 -7.72
C PHE A 101 7.67 18.97 -7.82
N VAL A 102 7.25 17.70 -7.65
CA VAL A 102 8.15 16.54 -7.72
C VAL A 102 8.92 16.49 -9.04
N CYS A 103 8.24 16.70 -10.18
CA CYS A 103 8.93 16.68 -11.47
C CYS A 103 10.02 17.75 -11.55
N LYS A 104 9.69 18.98 -11.16
CA LYS A 104 10.64 20.10 -11.12
C LYS A 104 11.80 19.82 -10.16
N ALA A 105 11.53 19.26 -8.98
CA ALA A 105 12.55 18.93 -7.99
C ALA A 105 13.56 17.89 -8.51
N VAL A 106 13.07 16.91 -9.28
CA VAL A 106 13.90 15.92 -9.98
C VAL A 106 14.72 16.58 -11.11
N GLU A 107 14.12 17.46 -11.91
CA GLU A 107 14.81 18.19 -12.99
C GLU A 107 15.92 19.11 -12.48
N GLU A 108 15.67 19.80 -11.38
CA GLU A 108 16.64 20.69 -10.72
C GLU A 108 17.69 19.90 -9.89
N GLY A 109 17.53 18.58 -9.76
CA GLY A 109 18.44 17.72 -9.02
C GLY A 109 18.40 17.92 -7.50
N THR A 110 17.38 18.60 -6.98
CA THR A 110 17.17 18.76 -5.53
C THR A 110 16.79 17.44 -4.86
N ILE A 111 16.18 16.53 -5.63
CA ILE A 111 16.06 15.10 -5.35
C ILE A 111 16.57 14.31 -6.56
N VAL A 112 17.12 13.12 -6.34
CA VAL A 112 17.67 12.27 -7.41
C VAL A 112 16.72 11.17 -7.86
N ALA A 113 15.68 10.90 -7.08
CA ALA A 113 14.69 9.88 -7.32
C ALA A 113 13.37 10.23 -6.61
N THR A 114 12.28 9.64 -7.07
CA THR A 114 10.97 9.72 -6.44
C THR A 114 10.35 8.33 -6.34
N ALA A 115 9.74 8.02 -5.21
CA ALA A 115 8.79 6.92 -5.12
C ALA A 115 7.47 7.30 -5.79
N LEU A 116 6.78 6.30 -6.32
CA LEU A 116 5.40 6.37 -6.81
C LEU A 116 4.73 5.02 -6.49
N TYR A 117 3.42 4.92 -6.70
CA TYR A 117 2.69 3.68 -6.51
C TYR A 117 1.56 3.50 -7.53
N THR A 118 1.20 2.25 -7.75
CA THR A 118 -0.02 1.85 -8.46
C THR A 118 -1.07 1.35 -7.50
N THR A 119 -2.33 1.35 -7.95
CA THR A 119 -3.41 0.56 -7.37
C THR A 119 -3.60 -0.69 -8.22
N ALA A 120 -3.48 -1.86 -7.60
CA ALA A 120 -3.59 -3.18 -8.22
C ALA A 120 -2.84 -3.31 -9.56
N ARG A 121 -1.69 -2.63 -9.68
CA ARG A 121 -0.80 -2.62 -10.85
C ARG A 121 -1.39 -2.02 -12.13
N VAL A 122 -2.57 -1.40 -12.08
CA VAL A 122 -3.31 -0.99 -13.30
C VAL A 122 -3.67 0.48 -13.36
N SER A 123 -3.73 1.18 -12.23
CA SER A 123 -4.06 2.61 -12.17
C SER A 123 -3.07 3.38 -11.29
N LEU A 124 -2.95 4.67 -11.55
CA LEU A 124 -2.19 5.62 -10.74
C LEU A 124 -3.13 6.47 -9.88
N PRO A 125 -2.69 6.88 -8.68
CA PRO A 125 -3.37 7.95 -7.93
C PRO A 125 -3.36 9.25 -8.73
N THR A 126 -4.28 10.19 -8.41
CA THR A 126 -4.38 11.48 -9.11
C THR A 126 -3.05 12.22 -9.23
N TRP A 127 -2.29 12.35 -8.13
CA TRP A 127 -0.98 13.01 -8.17
C TRP A 127 0.04 12.26 -9.03
N GLY A 128 -0.08 10.93 -9.13
CA GLY A 128 0.75 10.11 -10.00
C GLY A 128 0.43 10.35 -11.48
N GLN A 129 -0.85 10.55 -11.80
CA GLN A 129 -1.29 10.94 -13.15
C GLN A 129 -0.74 12.32 -13.51
N GLU A 130 -0.79 13.28 -12.57
CA GLU A 130 -0.20 14.62 -12.74
C GLU A 130 1.33 14.57 -12.92
N LEU A 131 2.02 13.71 -12.15
CA LEU A 131 3.45 13.47 -12.31
C LEU A 131 3.75 12.90 -13.71
N ALA A 132 3.00 11.89 -14.15
CA ALA A 132 3.17 11.29 -15.48
C ALA A 132 3.01 12.32 -16.61
N ILE A 133 2.09 13.28 -16.45
CA ILE A 133 1.89 14.37 -17.41
C ILE A 133 3.05 15.37 -17.38
N SER A 134 3.42 15.87 -16.19
CA SER A 134 4.47 16.90 -16.04
C SER A 134 5.88 16.38 -16.36
N CYS A 135 6.12 15.10 -16.09
CA CYS A 135 7.38 14.40 -16.27
C CYS A 135 7.41 13.44 -17.45
N LYS A 136 6.49 13.62 -18.41
CA LYS A 136 6.34 12.77 -19.59
C LYS A 136 7.66 12.54 -20.31
N GLY A 137 8.06 11.28 -20.45
CA GLY A 137 9.30 10.84 -21.11
C GLY A 137 10.60 11.14 -20.35
N LYS A 138 10.52 11.72 -19.14
CA LYS A 138 11.68 12.16 -18.35
C LYS A 138 12.12 11.17 -17.28
N LEU A 139 11.22 10.29 -16.84
CA LEU A 139 11.49 9.31 -15.78
C LEU A 139 11.63 7.90 -16.36
N VAL A 140 12.35 7.04 -15.64
CA VAL A 140 12.43 5.60 -15.89
C VAL A 140 12.37 4.82 -14.58
N PRO A 141 11.97 3.53 -14.60
CA PRO A 141 11.99 2.68 -13.41
C PRO A 141 13.41 2.53 -12.84
N LEU A 142 13.53 2.61 -11.52
CA LEU A 142 14.70 2.13 -10.79
C LEU A 142 14.30 0.86 -10.04
N ASN A 143 14.71 -0.28 -10.58
CA ASN A 143 14.43 -1.58 -10.00
C ASN A 143 15.54 -2.02 -9.03
N PRO A 144 15.21 -2.85 -8.03
CA PRO A 144 16.21 -3.55 -7.25
C PRO A 144 17.01 -4.50 -8.15
N SER A 145 18.30 -4.65 -7.85
CA SER A 145 19.19 -5.65 -8.41
C SER A 145 18.81 -7.08 -7.96
N PRO A 146 19.30 -8.14 -8.61
CA PRO A 146 19.01 -9.52 -8.20
C PRO A 146 19.30 -9.81 -6.71
N ASP A 147 20.44 -9.32 -6.21
CA ASP A 147 20.82 -9.48 -4.79
C ASP A 147 19.86 -8.73 -3.84
N GLU A 148 19.33 -7.58 -4.26
CA GLU A 148 18.36 -6.82 -3.48
C GLU A 148 16.98 -7.49 -3.49
N ILE A 149 16.57 -8.07 -4.63
CA ILE A 149 15.36 -8.87 -4.74
C ILE A 149 15.41 -10.05 -3.77
N GLU A 150 16.53 -10.78 -3.72
CA GLU A 150 16.71 -11.90 -2.80
C GLU A 150 16.60 -11.45 -1.33
N LYS A 151 17.24 -10.33 -0.98
CA LYS A 151 17.14 -9.77 0.38
C LYS A 151 15.72 -9.36 0.75
N LEU A 152 14.98 -8.73 -0.16
CA LEU A 152 13.57 -8.37 0.05
C LEU A 152 12.72 -9.61 0.31
N GLN A 153 12.90 -10.66 -0.50
CA GLN A 153 12.17 -11.93 -0.35
C GLN A 153 12.52 -12.64 0.97
N ASN A 154 13.79 -12.65 1.36
CA ASN A 154 14.24 -13.20 2.65
C ASN A 154 13.70 -12.41 3.85
N ALA A 155 13.42 -11.11 3.68
CA ALA A 155 12.71 -10.29 4.66
C ALA A 155 11.19 -10.49 4.66
N GLY A 156 10.67 -11.44 3.86
CA GLY A 156 9.24 -11.73 3.73
C GLY A 156 8.48 -10.75 2.85
N LEU A 157 9.18 -9.89 2.10
CA LEU A 157 8.56 -8.94 1.17
C LEU A 157 8.39 -9.59 -0.20
N GLN A 158 7.20 -9.42 -0.76
CA GLN A 158 6.92 -9.82 -2.13
C GLN A 158 7.30 -8.68 -3.08
N LEU A 159 7.65 -9.04 -4.32
CA LEU A 159 7.69 -8.11 -5.42
C LEU A 159 6.69 -8.56 -6.47
N VAL A 160 6.01 -7.60 -7.09
CA VAL A 160 5.10 -7.83 -8.20
C VAL A 160 5.52 -6.99 -9.39
N GLU A 161 5.32 -7.57 -10.57
CA GLU A 161 5.61 -6.91 -11.84
C GLU A 161 4.47 -5.97 -12.23
N ILE A 162 4.85 -4.78 -12.66
CA ILE A 162 3.98 -3.73 -13.19
C ILE A 162 4.51 -3.35 -14.57
N ASP A 163 3.64 -3.27 -15.57
CA ASP A 163 4.03 -2.73 -16.88
C ASP A 163 4.33 -1.23 -16.72
N ALA A 164 5.54 -0.80 -17.08
CA ALA A 164 5.96 0.60 -16.95
C ALA A 164 5.04 1.57 -17.72
N LYS A 165 4.31 1.09 -18.74
CA LYS A 165 3.30 1.85 -19.49
C LYS A 165 2.05 2.21 -18.69
N VAL A 166 1.89 1.66 -17.49
CA VAL A 166 0.89 2.10 -16.52
C VAL A 166 1.27 3.47 -15.96
N VAL A 167 2.58 3.73 -15.79
CA VAL A 167 3.09 5.00 -15.28
C VAL A 167 3.11 6.05 -16.37
N ASP A 168 3.79 5.77 -17.48
CA ASP A 168 3.89 6.65 -18.63
C ASP A 168 3.89 5.79 -19.90
N LYS A 169 3.05 6.12 -20.87
CA LYS A 169 2.89 5.36 -22.12
C LYS A 169 4.19 5.26 -22.94
N GLU A 170 5.12 6.20 -22.76
CA GLU A 170 6.43 6.19 -23.42
C GLU A 170 7.51 5.43 -22.63
N MET A 171 7.22 5.07 -21.38
CA MET A 171 8.11 4.28 -20.53
C MET A 171 8.10 2.81 -20.98
N THR A 172 9.26 2.18 -20.93
CA THR A 172 9.45 0.78 -21.34
C THR A 172 10.01 -0.05 -20.20
N GLY A 173 9.75 -1.36 -20.26
CA GLY A 173 10.23 -2.34 -19.29
C GLY A 173 9.22 -2.67 -18.19
N THR A 174 9.73 -3.38 -17.19
CA THR A 174 8.96 -3.83 -16.03
C THR A 174 9.37 -3.01 -14.82
N ILE A 175 8.41 -2.61 -14.00
CA ILE A 175 8.63 -2.06 -12.67
C ILE A 175 8.42 -3.19 -11.66
N TYR A 176 9.34 -3.33 -10.70
CA TYR A 176 9.13 -4.19 -9.53
C TYR A 176 8.59 -3.37 -8.37
N GLY A 177 7.30 -3.53 -8.08
CA GLY A 177 6.62 -2.88 -6.97
C GLY A 177 6.53 -3.79 -5.75
N VAL A 178 6.57 -3.20 -4.56
CA VAL A 178 6.35 -3.90 -3.28
C VAL A 178 4.88 -3.75 -2.90
N PRO A 179 4.06 -4.82 -2.93
CA PRO A 179 2.64 -4.74 -2.69
C PRO A 179 2.31 -4.68 -1.19
N PHE A 180 1.16 -4.09 -0.87
CA PHE A 180 0.54 -4.14 0.45
C PHE A 180 -0.98 -3.98 0.34
N TYR A 181 -1.73 -4.46 1.33
CA TYR A 181 -3.20 -4.40 1.33
C TYR A 181 -3.71 -3.12 1.96
N PHE A 182 -4.78 -2.58 1.38
CA PHE A 182 -5.45 -1.37 1.85
C PHE A 182 -6.95 -1.62 2.01
N GLY A 183 -7.57 -0.98 3.00
CA GLY A 183 -9.00 -1.10 3.21
C GLY A 183 -9.63 0.04 4.03
N TYR A 184 -10.93 -0.10 4.21
CA TYR A 184 -11.75 0.72 5.10
C TYR A 184 -12.19 -0.12 6.29
N HIS A 185 -11.83 0.34 7.48
CA HIS A 185 -11.83 -0.46 8.69
C HIS A 185 -12.67 0.19 9.77
N ALA A 186 -13.71 -0.52 10.21
CA ALA A 186 -14.65 -0.04 11.22
C ALA A 186 -14.11 -0.21 12.64
N GLY A 187 -14.56 0.64 13.56
CA GLY A 187 -14.50 0.39 14.99
C GLY A 187 -15.69 -0.45 15.47
N MET A 188 -15.64 -0.92 16.72
CA MET A 188 -16.68 -1.80 17.31
C MET A 188 -18.03 -1.12 17.59
N LYS A 189 -18.18 0.16 17.23
CA LYS A 189 -19.49 0.84 17.23
C LYS A 189 -20.36 0.45 16.04
N ILE A 190 -19.76 0.04 14.94
CA ILE A 190 -20.51 -0.51 13.80
C ILE A 190 -20.87 -1.96 14.12
N SER A 191 -22.14 -2.34 13.96
CA SER A 191 -22.59 -3.66 14.41
C SER A 191 -22.05 -4.79 13.54
N GLU A 192 -22.01 -6.01 14.10
CA GLU A 192 -21.72 -7.24 13.34
C GLU A 192 -22.60 -7.32 12.07
N ASP A 193 -23.89 -7.06 12.23
CA ASP A 193 -24.89 -7.18 11.18
C ASP A 193 -24.67 -6.13 10.08
N ASP A 194 -24.30 -4.90 10.43
CA ASP A 194 -24.03 -3.83 9.46
C ASP A 194 -22.79 -4.14 8.61
N VAL A 195 -21.67 -4.56 9.23
CA VAL A 195 -20.47 -4.93 8.47
C VAL A 195 -20.73 -6.16 7.59
N TYR A 196 -21.46 -7.15 8.10
CA TYR A 196 -21.84 -8.33 7.31
C TYR A 196 -22.71 -7.95 6.11
N LYS A 197 -23.76 -7.14 6.30
CA LYS A 197 -24.63 -6.65 5.22
C LYS A 197 -23.86 -5.80 4.21
N PHE A 198 -22.93 -4.98 4.67
CA PHE A 198 -22.06 -4.19 3.83
C PHE A 198 -21.21 -5.08 2.91
N LEU A 199 -20.52 -6.09 3.45
CA LEU A 199 -19.72 -7.04 2.66
C LEU A 199 -20.58 -7.80 1.63
N LYS A 200 -21.78 -8.23 2.02
CA LYS A 200 -22.75 -8.87 1.10
C LYS A 200 -23.21 -7.93 -0.01
N ALA A 201 -23.39 -6.64 0.30
CA ALA A 201 -23.77 -5.64 -0.70
C ALA A 201 -22.64 -5.35 -1.69
N VAL A 202 -21.39 -5.30 -1.21
CA VAL A 202 -20.19 -5.20 -2.07
C VAL A 202 -20.09 -6.41 -2.98
N GLU A 203 -20.17 -7.63 -2.44
CA GLU A 203 -20.13 -8.86 -3.22
C GLU A 203 -21.23 -8.93 -4.28
N LYS A 204 -22.46 -8.56 -3.92
CA LYS A 204 -23.60 -8.55 -4.84
C LYS A 204 -23.41 -7.59 -6.03
N ASN A 205 -22.63 -6.53 -5.85
CA ASN A 205 -22.38 -5.50 -6.88
C ASN A 205 -20.91 -5.48 -7.34
N ALA A 206 -20.17 -6.56 -7.10
CA ALA A 206 -18.74 -6.63 -7.34
C ALA A 206 -18.38 -6.33 -8.81
N ASP A 207 -19.21 -6.76 -9.74
CA ASP A 207 -19.10 -6.53 -11.19
C ASP A 207 -19.04 -5.05 -11.60
N LYS A 208 -19.59 -4.16 -10.76
CA LYS A 208 -19.60 -2.71 -11.02
C LYS A 208 -18.35 -2.00 -10.51
N LEU A 209 -17.61 -2.60 -9.58
CA LEU A 209 -16.45 -1.96 -8.94
C LEU A 209 -15.39 -1.52 -9.96
N PRO A 210 -15.02 -2.33 -10.99
CA PRO A 210 -14.02 -1.93 -11.98
C PRO A 210 -14.43 -0.73 -12.85
N GLN A 211 -15.72 -0.37 -12.88
CA GLN A 211 -16.23 0.81 -13.60
C GLN A 211 -15.94 2.11 -12.83
N VAL A 212 -15.77 2.01 -11.51
CA VAL A 212 -15.36 3.14 -10.66
C VAL A 212 -13.85 3.35 -10.74
N ASP A 213 -13.08 2.27 -10.55
CA ASP A 213 -11.63 2.26 -10.73
C ASP A 213 -11.19 0.85 -11.15
N ALA A 214 -10.38 0.75 -12.21
CA ALA A 214 -9.86 -0.52 -12.69
C ALA A 214 -9.06 -1.29 -11.61
N GLY A 215 -8.49 -0.58 -10.64
CA GLY A 215 -7.77 -1.13 -9.51
C GLY A 215 -8.63 -1.92 -8.53
N LEU A 216 -9.96 -1.82 -8.62
CA LEU A 216 -10.90 -2.63 -7.84
C LEU A 216 -11.17 -4.01 -8.48
N LYS A 217 -10.60 -4.30 -9.64
CA LYS A 217 -10.79 -5.58 -10.33
C LYS A 217 -10.41 -6.80 -9.49
N PRO A 218 -9.27 -6.85 -8.76
CA PRO A 218 -8.96 -8.02 -7.94
C PRO A 218 -9.99 -8.29 -6.84
N LEU A 219 -10.56 -7.22 -6.24
CA LEU A 219 -11.66 -7.36 -5.29
C LEU A 219 -12.92 -7.90 -5.99
N ALA A 220 -13.24 -7.36 -7.17
CA ALA A 220 -14.41 -7.74 -7.94
C ALA A 220 -14.40 -9.22 -8.37
N GLU A 221 -13.24 -9.75 -8.74
CA GLU A 221 -13.07 -11.14 -9.17
C GLU A 221 -13.40 -12.14 -8.07
N ASN A 222 -13.03 -11.84 -6.81
CA ASN A 222 -13.38 -12.69 -5.68
C ASN A 222 -13.33 -11.92 -4.36
N VAL A 223 -14.47 -11.31 -3.98
CA VAL A 223 -14.58 -10.50 -2.76
C VAL A 223 -14.16 -11.28 -1.52
N SER A 224 -14.67 -12.50 -1.36
CA SER A 224 -14.40 -13.31 -0.16
C SER A 224 -12.93 -13.73 -0.05
N LYS A 225 -12.30 -14.14 -1.16
CA LYS A 225 -10.88 -14.46 -1.16
C LYS A 225 -10.02 -13.22 -0.91
N PHE A 226 -10.41 -12.07 -1.45
CA PHE A 226 -9.68 -10.82 -1.23
C PHE A 226 -9.69 -10.42 0.26
N GLN A 227 -10.85 -10.52 0.93
CA GLN A 227 -10.95 -10.27 2.36
C GLN A 227 -10.08 -11.23 3.18
N TYR A 228 -10.11 -12.53 2.84
CA TYR A 228 -9.27 -13.56 3.47
C TYR A 228 -7.77 -13.22 3.37
N LEU A 229 -7.32 -12.78 2.19
CA LEU A 229 -5.91 -12.42 1.98
C LEU A 229 -5.52 -11.15 2.76
N GLY A 230 -6.40 -10.16 2.81
CA GLY A 230 -6.19 -8.96 3.62
C GLY A 230 -6.04 -9.29 5.11
N ILE A 231 -6.86 -10.20 5.65
CA ILE A 231 -6.72 -10.66 7.04
C ILE A 231 -5.33 -11.21 7.33
N LYS A 232 -4.83 -12.05 6.43
CA LYS A 232 -3.51 -12.66 6.56
C LYS A 232 -2.39 -11.63 6.46
N SER A 233 -2.54 -10.62 5.60
CA SER A 233 -1.55 -9.57 5.42
C SER A 233 -1.36 -8.71 6.68
N ALA A 234 -2.47 -8.37 7.36
CA ALA A 234 -2.43 -7.55 8.57
C ALA A 234 -2.08 -8.32 9.85
N ASP A 235 -1.89 -9.64 9.76
CA ASP A 235 -1.73 -10.57 10.89
C ASP A 235 -2.87 -10.48 11.92
N PRO A 236 -3.80 -11.46 11.94
CA PRO A 236 -4.92 -11.42 12.88
C PRO A 236 -4.49 -11.54 14.35
N LYS A 237 -3.25 -11.98 14.63
CA LYS A 237 -2.69 -11.99 15.99
C LYS A 237 -2.41 -10.59 16.51
N LEU A 238 -2.17 -9.65 15.61
CA LEU A 238 -1.86 -8.26 15.92
C LEU A 238 -3.11 -7.39 15.83
N VAL A 239 -3.92 -7.58 14.78
CA VAL A 239 -5.07 -6.74 14.48
C VAL A 239 -6.36 -7.56 14.60
N PRO A 240 -7.23 -7.30 15.59
CA PRO A 240 -8.48 -8.03 15.75
C PRO A 240 -9.39 -7.94 14.51
N ILE A 241 -10.20 -8.98 14.31
CA ILE A 241 -11.12 -9.10 13.16
C ILE A 241 -12.52 -8.71 13.59
N HIS A 242 -13.20 -7.89 12.78
CA HIS A 242 -14.58 -7.52 13.03
C HIS A 242 -15.52 -8.75 12.96
N PRO A 243 -16.46 -8.94 13.90
CA PRO A 243 -17.35 -10.11 13.90
C PRO A 243 -18.18 -10.24 12.62
N GLY A 244 -18.59 -9.12 12.01
CA GLY A 244 -19.31 -9.11 10.73
C GLY A 244 -18.48 -9.67 9.56
N LEU A 245 -17.17 -9.39 9.53
CA LEU A 245 -16.25 -9.97 8.55
C LEU A 245 -16.04 -11.47 8.81
N ALA A 246 -15.90 -11.87 10.07
CA ALA A 246 -15.81 -13.27 10.44
C ALA A 246 -17.04 -14.07 9.99
N LYS A 247 -18.24 -13.54 10.26
CA LYS A 247 -19.51 -14.13 9.82
C LYS A 247 -19.58 -14.29 8.30
N TYR A 248 -19.21 -13.25 7.55
CA TYR A 248 -19.16 -13.31 6.09
C TYR A 248 -18.21 -14.42 5.61
N LEU A 249 -16.99 -14.50 6.13
CA LEU A 249 -16.02 -15.52 5.69
C LEU A 249 -16.39 -16.95 6.11
N ARG A 250 -17.08 -17.13 7.25
CA ARG A 250 -17.64 -18.43 7.66
C ARG A 250 -18.69 -18.92 6.67
N GLU A 251 -19.62 -18.05 6.25
CA GLU A 251 -20.60 -18.37 5.20
C GLU A 251 -19.91 -18.82 3.90
N LYS A 252 -18.75 -18.22 3.58
CA LYS A 252 -17.97 -18.52 2.38
C LYS A 252 -17.05 -19.73 2.50
N GLY A 253 -16.99 -20.37 3.67
CA GLY A 253 -16.09 -21.51 3.92
C GLY A 253 -14.61 -21.14 3.89
N LEU A 254 -14.27 -19.86 4.07
CA LEU A 254 -12.89 -19.34 4.06
C LEU A 254 -12.37 -18.98 5.46
N TRP A 255 -13.17 -19.17 6.49
CA TRP A 255 -12.78 -18.86 7.87
C TRP A 255 -11.82 -19.92 8.43
N GLU A 256 -10.69 -19.49 8.99
CA GLU A 256 -9.77 -20.36 9.71
C GLU A 256 -10.19 -20.43 11.19
N ALA A 257 -10.45 -21.62 11.71
CA ALA A 257 -10.93 -21.80 13.09
C ALA A 257 -9.99 -21.19 14.15
N GLU A 258 -8.68 -21.14 13.86
CA GLU A 258 -7.70 -20.51 14.75
C GLU A 258 -7.89 -18.99 14.91
N TRP A 259 -8.66 -18.34 14.02
CA TRP A 259 -8.98 -16.92 14.09
C TRP A 259 -10.11 -16.59 15.08
N ASP A 260 -10.82 -17.58 15.63
CA ASP A 260 -11.94 -17.36 16.56
C ASP A 260 -11.53 -16.53 17.79
N LYS A 261 -10.30 -16.73 18.28
CA LYS A 261 -9.74 -15.97 19.42
C LYS A 261 -9.33 -14.53 19.08
N TYR A 262 -9.28 -14.18 17.81
CA TYR A 262 -8.91 -12.84 17.33
C TYR A 262 -10.12 -12.03 16.86
N ILE A 263 -11.34 -12.55 17.01
CA ILE A 263 -12.55 -11.78 16.79
C ILE A 263 -12.65 -10.70 17.87
N ALA A 264 -12.83 -9.45 17.43
CA ALA A 264 -12.99 -8.30 18.29
C ALA A 264 -14.27 -8.41 19.14
N LYS A 265 -14.21 -7.89 20.37
CA LYS A 265 -15.28 -7.93 21.37
C LYS A 265 -15.67 -6.53 21.79
#